data_AF-L8P3T3-F1
#
_entry.id   AF-L8P3T3-F1
#
_cell.length_a   1.000
_cell.length_b   1.000
_cell.length_c   1.000
_cell.angle_alpha   90.00
_cell.angle_beta   90.00
_cell.angle_gamma   90.00
#
_symmetry.space_group_name_H-M   'P 1'
#
loop_
_entity.id
_entity.type
_entity.pdbx_description
1 polymer ?
#
loop_
_entity_poly.entity_id
_entity_poly.type
_entity_poly.pdbx_seq_one_letter_code
_entity_poly.pdbx_strand_id
1 'polypeptide(L)'
;MVTGIHDPVTQRLTIGITAAVSRPVTVSFPAVPSADRMRRSVLDALPMHLIVDDVHGLPAWRRHLAVHLAEEVRQHLMARE
;
A
#
# COMPACT_ATOMS: atom_id res chain seq x y z
N MET A 1 1.86 -4.73 7.85
CA MET A 1 3.16 -4.41 7.22
C MET A 1 2.91 -3.97 5.79
N VAL A 2 3.61 -2.95 5.34
CA VAL A 2 3.56 -2.48 3.94
C VAL A 2 4.99 -2.50 3.39
N THR A 3 5.16 -3.06 2.20
CA THR A 3 6.44 -3.17 1.50
C THR A 3 6.32 -2.61 0.09
N GLY A 4 7.45 -2.24 -0.51
CA GLY A 4 7.48 -1.75 -1.88
C GLY A 4 8.70 -2.24 -2.66
N ILE A 5 8.53 -2.44 -3.95
CA ILE A 5 9.61 -2.73 -4.91
C ILE A 5 9.49 -1.72 -6.04
N HIS A 6 10.58 -0.99 -6.31
CA HIS A 6 10.72 -0.11 -7.47
C HIS A 6 11.78 -0.69 -8.42
N ASP A 7 11.39 -0.99 -9.65
CA ASP A 7 12.30 -1.40 -10.71
C ASP A 7 12.85 -0.16 -11.43
N PRO A 8 14.16 0.14 -11.36
CA PRO A 8 14.73 1.35 -11.98
C PRO A 8 14.76 1.30 -13.51
N VAL A 9 14.68 0.12 -14.13
CA VAL A 9 14.69 -0.03 -15.59
C VAL A 9 13.28 0.18 -16.14
N THR A 10 12.29 -0.51 -15.59
CA THR A 10 10.90 -0.43 -16.07
C THR A 10 10.10 0.68 -15.41
N GLN A 11 10.64 1.31 -14.36
CA GLN A 11 9.96 2.27 -13.48
C GLN A 11 8.74 1.71 -12.74
N ARG A 12 8.52 0.38 -12.81
CA ARG A 12 7.40 -0.30 -12.17
C ARG A 12 7.50 -0.18 -10.66
N LEU A 13 6.41 0.22 -10.01
CA LEU A 13 6.27 0.22 -8.56
C LEU A 13 5.25 -0.83 -8.15
N THR A 14 5.60 -1.69 -7.19
CA THR A 14 4.68 -2.67 -6.62
C THR A 14 4.64 -2.53 -5.11
N ILE A 15 3.43 -2.38 -4.56
CA ILE A 15 3.18 -2.27 -3.12
C ILE A 15 2.57 -3.57 -2.61
N GLY A 16 3.13 -4.12 -1.52
CA GLY A 16 2.60 -5.29 -0.82
C GLY A 16 2.02 -4.90 0.54
N ILE A 17 0.85 -5.44 0.88
CA ILE A 17 0.15 -5.17 2.14
C ILE A 17 -0.20 -6.50 2.81
N THR A 18 0.24 -6.66 4.06
CA THR A 18 0.03 -7.86 4.88
C THR A 18 -0.31 -7.47 6.33
N ALA A 19 -0.80 -8.42 7.13
CA ALA A 19 -1.20 -8.27 8.54
C ALA A 19 -2.37 -7.30 8.83
N ALA A 20 -2.63 -6.33 7.96
CA ALA A 20 -3.87 -5.54 7.99
C ALA A 20 -5.03 -6.24 7.28
N VAL A 21 -4.72 -7.26 6.48
CA VAL A 21 -5.65 -7.94 5.57
C VAL A 21 -5.66 -9.45 5.81
N SER A 22 -6.82 -10.08 5.62
CA SER A 22 -7.03 -11.53 5.80
C SER A 22 -6.27 -12.41 4.80
N ARG A 23 -5.83 -11.82 3.69
CA ARG A 23 -4.90 -12.40 2.71
C ARG A 23 -4.02 -11.31 2.11
N PRO A 24 -2.77 -11.59 1.69
CA PRO A 24 -1.90 -10.60 1.10
C PRO A 24 -2.55 -9.86 -0.09
N VAL A 25 -2.34 -8.55 -0.15
CA VAL A 25 -2.80 -7.69 -1.26
C VAL A 25 -1.59 -7.05 -1.91
N THR A 26 -1.57 -7.04 -3.25
CA THR A 26 -0.52 -6.41 -4.04
C THR A 26 -1.14 -5.43 -5.04
N VAL A 27 -0.58 -4.22 -5.12
CA VAL A 27 -0.98 -3.20 -6.08
C VAL A 27 0.25 -2.84 -6.93
N SER A 28 0.16 -3.03 -8.25
CA SER A 28 1.26 -2.76 -9.18
C SER A 28 0.92 -1.60 -10.11
N PHE A 29 1.89 -0.72 -10.32
CA PHE A 29 1.80 0.44 -11.18
C PHE A 29 2.88 0.33 -12.27
N PRO A 30 2.56 0.59 -13.55
CA PRO A 30 3.54 0.51 -14.63
C PRO A 30 4.64 1.59 -14.55
N ALA A 31 4.41 2.65 -13.79
CA ALA A 31 5.35 3.70 -13.45
C ALA A 31 5.01 4.22 -12.04
N VAL A 32 5.94 4.92 -11.39
CA VAL A 32 5.70 5.56 -10.09
C VAL A 32 4.46 6.47 -10.15
N PRO A 33 3.39 6.18 -9.39
CA PRO A 33 2.16 6.97 -9.44
C PRO A 33 2.29 8.29 -8.67
N SER A 34 1.39 9.23 -8.95
CA SER A 34 1.15 10.37 -8.05
C SER A 34 0.56 9.90 -6.71
N ALA A 35 0.69 10.72 -5.66
CA ALA A 35 0.14 10.42 -4.33
C ALA A 35 -1.38 10.14 -4.38
N ASP A 36 -2.16 10.92 -5.14
CA ASP A 36 -3.60 10.68 -5.28
C ASP A 36 -3.95 9.39 -6.00
N ARG A 37 -3.15 9.00 -7.01
CA ARG A 37 -3.34 7.74 -7.72
C ARG A 37 -2.94 6.56 -6.85
N MET A 38 -1.86 6.68 -6.08
CA MET A 38 -1.45 5.70 -5.08
C MET A 38 -2.56 5.48 -4.06
N ARG A 39 -2.99 6.55 -3.40
CA ARG A 39 -4.04 6.52 -2.37
C ARG A 39 -5.32 5.84 -2.86
N ARG A 40 -5.84 6.26 -4.02
CA ARG A 40 -7.07 5.68 -4.60
C ARG A 40 -6.91 4.20 -4.91
N SER A 41 -5.84 3.82 -5.62
CA SER A 41 -5.63 2.43 -6.03
C SER A 41 -5.45 1.49 -4.83
N VAL A 42 -4.77 1.95 -3.77
CA VAL A 42 -4.64 1.18 -2.52
C VAL A 42 -5.98 1.10 -1.77
N LEU A 43 -6.75 2.19 -1.70
CA LEU A 43 -8.08 2.17 -1.08
C LEU A 43 -9.04 1.20 -1.78
N ASP A 44 -8.99 1.15 -3.11
CA ASP A 44 -9.81 0.26 -3.94
C ASP A 44 -9.39 -1.21 -3.76
N ALA A 45 -8.09 -1.47 -3.59
CA ALA A 45 -7.54 -2.80 -3.32
C ALA A 45 -7.81 -3.31 -1.89
N LEU A 46 -8.29 -2.44 -0.99
CA LEU A 46 -8.55 -2.72 0.43
C LEU A 46 -10.04 -2.57 0.79
N PRO A 47 -10.95 -3.38 0.21
CA PRO A 47 -12.34 -3.38 0.64
C PRO A 47 -12.45 -3.85 2.10
N MET A 48 -13.44 -3.34 2.84
CA MET A 48 -13.54 -3.55 4.29
C MET A 48 -13.61 -5.01 4.71
N HIS A 49 -14.21 -5.89 3.90
CA HIS A 49 -14.29 -7.33 4.21
C HIS A 49 -12.94 -8.06 4.17
N LEU A 50 -11.89 -7.45 3.59
CA LEU A 50 -10.53 -7.99 3.64
C LEU A 50 -9.76 -7.50 4.84
N ILE A 51 -10.20 -6.44 5.52
CA ILE A 51 -9.48 -5.89 6.65
C ILE A 51 -9.76 -6.76 7.87
N VAL A 52 -8.69 -7.14 8.57
CA VAL A 52 -8.80 -7.93 9.81
C VAL A 52 -9.47 -7.10 10.89
N ASP A 53 -10.47 -7.69 11.54
CA ASP A 53 -11.16 -7.13 12.70
C ASP A 53 -10.80 -7.97 13.94
N ASP A 54 -9.81 -7.51 14.70
CA ASP A 54 -9.30 -8.20 15.88
C ASP A 54 -8.82 -7.20 16.95
N VAL A 55 -8.36 -7.73 18.09
CA VAL A 55 -7.87 -6.97 19.25
C VAL A 55 -6.75 -5.98 18.94
N HIS A 56 -5.99 -6.14 17.85
CA HIS A 56 -4.87 -5.28 17.52
C HIS A 56 -5.28 -3.97 16.80
N GLY A 57 -6.57 -3.76 16.51
CA GLY A 57 -7.07 -2.45 16.10
C GLY A 57 -8.25 -2.47 15.14
N LEU A 58 -9.01 -1.37 15.14
CA LEU A 58 -10.22 -1.18 14.36
C LEU A 58 -9.97 -1.32 12.84
N PRO A 59 -10.86 -1.98 12.09
CA PRO A 59 -10.71 -2.14 10.63
C PRO A 59 -10.55 -0.80 9.88
N ALA A 60 -11.32 0.22 10.24
CA ALA A 60 -11.23 1.53 9.61
C ALA A 60 -9.85 2.17 9.80
N TRP A 61 -9.28 2.03 11.01
CA TRP A 61 -7.94 2.51 11.34
C TRP A 61 -6.86 1.76 10.56
N ARG A 62 -6.93 0.41 10.49
CA ARG A 62 -5.99 -0.40 9.72
C ARG A 62 -5.99 -0.03 8.24
N ARG A 63 -7.17 0.17 7.66
CA ARG A 63 -7.31 0.58 6.26
C ARG A 63 -6.68 1.95 6.03
N HIS A 64 -6.93 2.90 6.92
CA HIS A 64 -6.30 4.22 6.87
C HIS A 64 -4.77 4.12 6.96
N LEU A 65 -4.26 3.37 7.94
CA LEU A 65 -2.83 3.22 8.17
C LEU A 65 -2.14 2.51 7.00
N ALA A 66 -2.75 1.48 6.41
CA ALA A 66 -2.19 0.79 5.25
C ALA A 66 -2.02 1.72 4.03
N VAL A 67 -2.99 2.63 3.82
CA VAL A 67 -2.91 3.65 2.76
C VAL A 67 -1.83 4.69 3.06
N HIS A 68 -1.72 5.12 4.32
CA HIS A 68 -0.68 6.06 4.75
C HIS A 68 0.73 5.47 4.58
N LEU A 69 0.96 4.26 5.09
CA LEU A 69 2.25 3.57 4.97
C LEU A 69 2.63 3.27 3.51
N ALA A 70 1.65 3.03 2.62
CA ALA A 70 1.93 2.86 1.19
C ALA A 70 2.48 4.13 0.54
N GLU A 71 2.03 5.31 0.99
CA GLU A 71 2.57 6.59 0.53
C GLU A 71 3.97 6.84 1.12
N GLU A 72 4.20 6.52 2.40
CA GLU A 72 5.55 6.61 2.98
C GLU A 72 6.55 5.71 2.24
N VAL A 73 6.16 4.47 1.91
CA VAL A 73 6.98 3.57 1.09
C VAL A 73 7.27 4.17 -0.29
N ARG A 74 6.27 4.77 -0.95
CA ARG A 74 6.49 5.45 -2.25
C ARG A 74 7.49 6.59 -2.12
N GLN A 75 7.36 7.43 -1.09
CA GLN A 75 8.26 8.55 -0.85
C GLN A 75 9.68 8.08 -0.55
N HIS A 76 9.82 7.08 0.32
CA HIS A 76 11.11 6.52 0.70
C HIS A 76 11.85 5.93 -0.50
N LEU A 77 11.17 5.15 -1.34
CA LEU A 77 11.77 4.57 -2.54
C LEU A 77 12.15 5.60 -3.62
N MET A 78 11.57 6.80 -3.57
CA MET A 78 11.85 7.91 -4.51
C MET A 78 12.84 8.94 -3.96
N ALA A 79 13.11 8.91 -2.66
CA ALA A 79 14.17 9.72 -2.09
C ALA A 79 15.51 9.22 -2.64
N ARG A 80 16.36 10.15 -3.11
CA ARG A 80 17.75 9.86 -3.48
C ARG A 80 18.59 10.07 -2.23
N GLU A 81 19.41 9.08 -1.86
CA GLU A 81 20.51 9.26 -0.91
C GLU A 81 21.64 10.08 -1.52
#